data_AF-A0A0G1K3K2-F1
#
_entry.id   AF-A0A0G1K3K2-F1
#
_cell.length_a   1.000
_cell.length_b   1.000
_cell.length_c   1.000
_cell.angle_alpha   90.00
_cell.angle_beta   90.00
_cell.angle_gamma   90.00
#
_symmetry.space_group_name_H-M   'P 1'
#
loop_
_entity.id
_entity.type
_entity.pdbx_description
1 polymer ?
#
loop_
_entity_poly.entity_id
_entity_poly.type
_entity_poly.pdbx_seq_one_letter_code
_entity_poly.pdbx_strand_id
1 'polypeptide(L)'
;AQGALYATENGADHLGADLPDDVMYKLAEGENYGWPYCYESGGKKHEELSWNWKREPISCENVPLSFASFGPHTAPLGITYFENAHPLINKTFLVAQHGSHKVEIRNGYNILRVTLDGKQDVFMKGFLGEGDKRFGRPVHIFQYDENSFFFTDDFSGRLYYVYAK
;
A
#
# COMPACT_ATOMS: atom_id res chain seq x y z
N ALA A 1 -8.44 -2.54 15.50
CA ALA A 1 -6.99 -2.37 15.29
C ALA A 1 -6.18 -2.43 16.58
N GLN A 2 -6.75 -2.14 17.76
CA GLN A 2 -6.01 -2.07 19.02
C GLN A 2 -5.17 -3.34 19.28
N GLY A 3 -3.85 -3.14 19.43
CA GLY A 3 -2.86 -4.18 19.68
C GLY A 3 -2.30 -4.89 18.44
N ALA A 4 -2.83 -4.65 17.24
CA ALA A 4 -2.31 -5.23 16.00
C ALA A 4 -1.38 -4.26 15.28
N LEU A 5 -0.26 -4.78 14.77
CA LEU A 5 0.66 -4.04 13.91
C LEU A 5 0.28 -4.29 12.44
N TYR A 6 0.32 -3.24 11.63
CA TYR A 6 0.09 -3.32 10.19
C TYR A 6 1.26 -2.67 9.48
N ALA A 7 1.62 -3.20 8.32
CA ALA A 7 2.68 -2.67 7.48
C ALA A 7 2.30 -2.76 6.02
N THR A 8 2.78 -1.82 5.22
CA THR A 8 2.74 -1.90 3.76
C THR A 8 4.08 -2.39 3.23
N GLU A 9 4.06 -3.04 2.08
CA GLU A 9 5.23 -3.62 1.43
C GLU A 9 5.22 -3.22 -0.05
N ASN A 10 6.42 -2.93 -0.56
CA ASN A 10 6.64 -2.60 -1.97
C ASN A 10 7.28 -3.84 -2.60
N GLY A 11 6.56 -4.44 -3.53
CA GLY A 11 6.93 -5.67 -4.20
C GLY A 11 8.22 -5.55 -5.01
N ALA A 12 8.78 -6.71 -5.36
CA ALA A 12 10.06 -6.79 -6.03
C ALA A 12 10.06 -6.28 -7.48
N ASP A 13 11.00 -5.39 -7.80
CA ASP A 13 11.07 -4.74 -9.13
C ASP A 13 11.40 -5.69 -10.29
N HIS A 14 12.19 -6.75 -10.05
CA HIS A 14 12.78 -7.56 -11.12
C HIS A 14 11.79 -8.52 -11.79
N LEU A 15 10.58 -8.68 -11.23
CA LEU A 15 9.54 -9.56 -11.74
C LEU A 15 8.72 -8.99 -12.91
N GLY A 16 8.99 -7.74 -13.30
CA GLY A 16 8.35 -7.08 -14.44
C GLY A 16 7.30 -6.05 -14.02
N ALA A 17 6.51 -5.57 -14.99
CA ALA A 17 5.56 -4.47 -14.76
C ALA A 17 4.23 -4.92 -14.13
N ASP A 18 3.90 -6.22 -14.24
CA ASP A 18 2.61 -6.77 -13.81
C ASP A 18 2.73 -7.56 -12.49
N LEU A 19 3.94 -7.68 -11.94
CA LEU A 19 4.25 -8.47 -10.75
C LEU A 19 5.34 -7.82 -9.89
N PRO A 20 5.40 -8.17 -8.60
CA PRO A 20 4.31 -8.76 -7.81
C PRO A 20 3.33 -7.66 -7.36
N ASP A 21 2.25 -8.02 -6.67
CA ASP A 21 1.40 -7.01 -6.07
C ASP A 21 2.13 -6.34 -4.89
N ASP A 22 1.98 -5.02 -4.75
CA ASP A 22 2.23 -4.37 -3.46
C ASP A 22 1.10 -4.71 -2.50
N VAL A 23 1.41 -4.76 -1.20
CA VAL A 23 0.49 -5.32 -0.22
C VAL A 23 0.50 -4.57 1.10
N MET A 24 -0.53 -4.81 1.90
CA MET A 24 -0.61 -4.46 3.31
C MET A 24 -0.80 -5.73 4.11
N TYR A 25 0.03 -5.95 5.12
CA TYR A 25 -0.07 -7.07 6.05
C TYR A 25 -0.64 -6.63 7.39
N LYS A 26 -1.40 -7.53 8.01
CA LYS A 26 -1.59 -7.55 9.47
C LYS A 26 -0.49 -8.44 10.04
N LEU A 27 0.43 -7.83 10.78
CA LEU A 27 1.63 -8.52 11.27
C LEU A 27 1.33 -9.41 12.47
N ALA A 28 1.93 -10.60 12.45
CA ALA A 28 2.04 -11.50 13.58
C ALA A 28 3.51 -11.68 13.95
N GLU A 29 3.79 -11.69 15.25
CA GLU A 29 5.15 -11.79 15.77
C GLU A 29 5.80 -13.12 15.35
N GLY A 30 7.04 -13.05 14.85
CA GLY A 30 7.82 -14.22 14.44
C GLY A 30 7.49 -14.81 13.07
N GLU A 31 6.49 -14.26 12.36
CA GLU A 31 6.11 -14.74 11.04
C GLU A 31 7.09 -14.33 9.93
N ASN A 32 7.23 -15.21 8.93
CA ASN A 32 7.92 -14.93 7.67
C ASN A 32 6.89 -14.74 6.56
N TYR A 33 6.88 -13.56 5.94
CA TYR A 33 5.95 -13.18 4.88
C TYR A 33 6.41 -13.56 3.46
N GLY A 34 7.53 -14.27 3.35
CA GLY A 34 7.90 -15.06 2.16
C GLY A 34 9.07 -14.52 1.34
N TRP A 35 9.32 -13.22 1.33
CA TRP A 35 10.47 -12.65 0.63
C TRP A 35 11.81 -13.19 1.21
N PRO A 36 12.83 -13.55 0.40
CA PRO A 36 12.93 -13.39 -1.06
C PRO A 36 12.49 -14.60 -1.89
N TYR A 37 11.83 -15.60 -1.31
CA TYR A 37 11.50 -16.86 -1.98
C TYR A 37 10.06 -16.94 -2.48
N CYS A 38 9.19 -16.08 -1.95
CA CYS A 38 7.77 -16.04 -2.27
C CYS A 38 7.32 -14.61 -2.51
N TYR A 39 6.33 -14.43 -3.36
CA TYR A 39 5.64 -13.16 -3.58
C TYR A 39 4.14 -13.40 -3.71
N GLU A 40 3.35 -12.32 -3.59
CA GLU A 40 1.91 -12.36 -3.79
C GLU A 40 1.54 -11.68 -5.11
N SER A 41 0.61 -12.29 -5.85
CA SER A 41 -0.06 -11.60 -6.95
C SER A 41 -1.44 -12.18 -7.20
N GLY A 42 -2.43 -11.30 -7.38
CA GLY A 42 -3.81 -11.68 -7.61
C GLY A 42 -4.41 -12.44 -6.42
N GLY A 43 -4.00 -12.11 -5.20
CA GLY A 43 -4.43 -12.77 -3.96
C GLY A 43 -3.93 -14.21 -3.82
N LYS A 44 -2.86 -14.58 -4.54
CA LYS A 44 -2.24 -15.90 -4.51
C LYS A 44 -0.75 -15.78 -4.24
N LYS A 45 -0.22 -16.79 -3.56
CA LYS A 45 1.21 -16.93 -3.26
C LYS A 45 1.89 -17.62 -4.44
N HIS A 46 3.09 -17.18 -4.78
CA HIS A 46 3.90 -17.73 -5.86
C HIS A 46 5.34 -17.90 -5.40
N GLU A 47 6.06 -18.85 -6.01
CA GLU A 47 7.50 -18.98 -5.80
C GLU A 47 8.27 -17.97 -6.66
N GLU A 48 9.27 -17.32 -6.08
CA GLU A 48 10.26 -16.54 -6.80
C GLU A 48 11.36 -17.47 -7.34
N LEU A 49 11.29 -17.74 -8.64
CA LEU A 49 12.20 -18.67 -9.34
C LEU A 49 13.15 -17.99 -10.32
N SER A 50 13.02 -16.67 -10.52
CA SER A 50 13.80 -15.94 -11.52
C SER A 50 15.25 -15.68 -11.09
N TRP A 51 15.53 -15.76 -9.79
CA TRP A 51 16.88 -15.65 -9.24
C TRP A 51 17.32 -16.92 -8.50
N ASN A 52 18.61 -17.23 -8.62
CA ASN A 52 19.20 -18.40 -7.98
C ASN A 52 19.78 -18.04 -6.60
N TRP A 53 18.89 -17.85 -5.62
CA TRP A 53 19.27 -17.62 -4.23
C TRP A 53 19.59 -18.94 -3.52
N LYS A 54 20.46 -18.90 -2.49
CA LYS A 54 20.53 -20.01 -1.54
C LYS A 54 19.17 -20.08 -0.82
N ARG A 55 18.41 -21.15 -1.09
CA ARG A 55 17.03 -21.29 -0.63
C ARG A 55 16.99 -21.83 0.79
N GLU A 56 16.49 -21.03 1.73
CA GLU A 56 16.06 -21.54 3.03
C GLU A 56 14.83 -22.45 2.85
N PRO A 57 14.62 -23.44 3.72
CA PRO A 57 13.55 -24.43 3.58
C PRO A 57 12.18 -23.83 3.97
N ILE A 58 11.73 -22.78 3.31
CA ILE A 58 10.39 -22.23 3.47
C ILE A 58 9.49 -22.68 2.31
N SER A 59 8.24 -23.03 2.63
CA SER A 59 7.20 -23.32 1.63
C SER A 59 6.31 -22.09 1.49
N CYS A 60 6.14 -21.60 0.27
CA CYS A 60 5.27 -20.46 0.00
C CYS A 60 3.81 -20.75 0.37
N GLU A 61 3.36 -22.00 0.42
CA GLU A 61 2.02 -22.33 0.92
C GLU A 61 1.83 -21.98 2.40
N ASN A 62 2.92 -21.98 3.19
CA ASN A 62 2.87 -21.76 4.62
C ASN A 62 3.06 -20.30 5.03
N VAL A 63 3.45 -19.39 4.13
CA VAL A 63 3.62 -17.96 4.48
C VAL A 63 2.26 -17.26 4.55
N PRO A 64 2.05 -16.24 5.40
CA PRO A 64 0.76 -15.54 5.45
C PRO A 64 0.43 -14.80 4.14
N LEU A 65 -0.87 -14.72 3.80
CA LEU A 65 -1.35 -13.79 2.75
C LEU A 65 -1.47 -12.36 3.29
N SER A 66 -1.46 -11.41 2.37
CA SER A 66 -1.76 -10.01 2.66
C SER A 66 -3.14 -9.81 3.26
N PHE A 67 -3.26 -8.77 4.08
CA PHE A 67 -4.55 -8.26 4.54
C PHE A 67 -5.27 -7.49 3.42
N ALA A 68 -4.52 -6.78 2.57
CA ALA A 68 -5.00 -6.18 1.35
C ALA A 68 -3.90 -6.19 0.28
N SER A 69 -4.28 -6.47 -0.97
CA SER A 69 -3.40 -6.35 -2.15
C SER A 69 -3.80 -5.12 -2.97
N PHE A 70 -2.79 -4.40 -3.44
CA PHE A 70 -2.91 -3.14 -4.14
C PHE A 70 -2.62 -3.23 -5.64
N GLY A 71 -2.18 -4.39 -6.12
CA GLY A 71 -1.63 -4.55 -7.46
C GLY A 71 -0.18 -4.04 -7.55
N PRO A 72 0.46 -4.22 -8.71
CA PRO A 72 1.89 -4.05 -8.86
C PRO A 72 2.30 -2.58 -8.94
N HIS A 73 3.43 -2.23 -8.31
CA HIS A 73 4.10 -0.93 -8.42
C HIS A 73 3.23 0.28 -8.00
N THR A 74 2.32 0.12 -7.05
CA THR A 74 1.57 1.25 -6.46
C THR A 74 2.40 2.09 -5.47
N ALA A 75 3.47 1.51 -4.94
CA ALA A 75 4.35 2.04 -3.92
C ALA A 75 3.62 2.59 -2.67
N PRO A 76 3.02 1.73 -1.83
CA PRO A 76 2.30 2.15 -0.63
C PRO A 76 3.30 2.54 0.47
N LEU A 77 3.53 3.84 0.66
CA LEU A 77 4.56 4.34 1.60
C LEU A 77 4.01 4.68 2.99
N GLY A 78 2.76 5.13 3.06
CA GLY A 78 2.16 5.63 4.29
C GLY A 78 0.87 4.93 4.60
N ILE A 79 0.67 4.59 5.87
CA ILE A 79 -0.55 4.00 6.38
C ILE A 79 -0.96 4.66 7.70
N THR A 80 -2.24 4.98 7.85
CA THR A 80 -2.80 5.52 9.09
C THR A 80 -4.16 4.90 9.34
N TYR A 81 -4.36 4.33 10.53
CA TYR A 81 -5.68 3.91 11.00
C TYR A 81 -6.40 5.10 11.63
N PHE A 82 -7.63 5.35 11.17
CA PHE A 82 -8.47 6.42 11.69
C PHE A 82 -9.47 5.87 12.71
N GLU A 83 -9.43 6.41 13.91
CA GLU A 83 -10.39 6.17 14.99
C GLU A 83 -10.84 7.52 15.57
N ASN A 84 -12.07 7.58 16.10
CA ASN A 84 -12.69 8.84 16.55
C ASN A 84 -12.62 9.93 15.47
N ALA A 85 -12.88 9.54 14.22
CA ALA A 85 -12.82 10.42 13.05
C ALA A 85 -14.20 10.58 12.40
N HIS A 86 -14.28 11.47 11.41
CA HIS A 86 -15.46 11.71 10.60
C HIS A 86 -15.98 10.39 9.99
N PRO A 87 -17.31 10.14 9.93
CA PRO A 87 -17.88 8.86 9.51
C PRO A 87 -17.37 8.31 8.17
N LEU A 88 -16.93 9.19 7.28
CA LEU A 88 -16.36 8.80 5.99
C LEU A 88 -15.06 7.99 6.09
N ILE A 89 -14.23 8.22 7.11
CA ILE A 89 -12.93 7.56 7.27
C ILE A 89 -12.81 6.83 8.62
N ASN A 90 -13.79 6.96 9.51
CA ASN A 90 -13.75 6.33 10.81
C ASN A 90 -13.67 4.80 10.71
N LYS A 91 -12.81 4.20 11.53
CA LYS A 91 -12.54 2.75 11.58
C LYS A 91 -12.03 2.18 10.25
N THR A 92 -11.28 2.98 9.49
CA THR A 92 -10.62 2.55 8.25
C THR A 92 -9.14 2.93 8.27
N PHE A 93 -8.35 2.30 7.42
CA PHE A 93 -7.01 2.76 7.09
C PHE A 93 -7.09 3.68 5.88
N LEU A 94 -6.30 4.75 5.88
CA LEU A 94 -5.90 5.39 4.63
C LEU A 94 -4.47 4.97 4.29
N VAL A 95 -4.24 4.65 3.02
CA VAL A 95 -2.95 4.22 2.48
C VAL A 95 -2.53 5.17 1.38
N ALA A 96 -1.38 5.83 1.53
CA ALA A 96 -0.80 6.71 0.54
C ALA A 96 -0.01 5.89 -0.50
N GLN A 97 -0.55 5.80 -1.71
CA GLN A 97 0.11 5.16 -2.85
C GLN A 97 0.91 6.18 -3.64
N HIS A 98 2.22 6.13 -3.49
CA HIS A 98 3.19 7.05 -4.08
C HIS A 98 3.24 6.97 -5.61
N GLY A 99 2.83 5.82 -6.15
CA GLY A 99 2.74 5.54 -7.57
C GLY A 99 4.03 5.00 -8.18
N SER A 100 3.86 4.22 -9.23
CA SER A 100 4.92 3.49 -9.92
C SER A 100 6.09 4.39 -10.34
N HIS A 101 7.32 3.91 -10.17
CA HIS A 101 8.49 4.66 -10.65
C HIS A 101 8.45 4.87 -12.18
N LYS A 102 7.99 3.86 -12.93
CA LYS A 102 7.66 3.95 -14.36
C LYS A 102 6.23 4.44 -14.54
N VAL A 103 6.06 5.66 -15.03
CA VAL A 103 4.74 6.31 -15.08
C VAL A 103 3.76 5.61 -16.02
N GLU A 104 4.26 4.95 -17.06
CA GLU A 104 3.52 4.16 -18.04
C GLU A 104 2.79 2.95 -17.44
N ILE A 105 3.20 2.48 -16.25
CA ILE A 105 2.47 1.43 -15.49
C ILE A 105 1.16 1.99 -14.91
N ARG A 106 1.12 3.29 -14.60
CA ARG A 106 -0.09 4.03 -14.18
C ARG A 106 -0.79 3.49 -12.93
N ASN A 107 -0.08 2.76 -12.08
CA ASN A 107 -0.59 2.23 -10.81
C ASN A 107 -0.23 3.13 -9.62
N GLY A 108 -1.13 3.24 -8.64
CA GLY A 108 -0.98 4.11 -7.46
C GLY A 108 -1.39 5.57 -7.72
N TYR A 109 -0.60 6.53 -7.25
CA TYR A 109 -0.87 7.97 -7.37
C TYR A 109 -2.21 8.39 -6.77
N ASN A 110 -2.53 7.85 -5.59
CA ASN A 110 -3.81 8.07 -4.93
C ASN A 110 -3.69 7.82 -3.42
N ILE A 111 -4.73 8.16 -2.68
CA ILE A 111 -4.96 7.68 -1.32
C ILE A 111 -6.07 6.64 -1.40
N LEU A 112 -5.75 5.40 -1.01
CA LEU A 112 -6.73 4.33 -0.84
C LEU A 112 -7.32 4.38 0.56
N ARG A 113 -8.58 3.96 0.69
CA ARG A 113 -9.21 3.60 1.95
C ARG A 113 -9.33 2.09 2.02
N VAL A 114 -8.93 1.50 3.14
CA VAL A 114 -9.06 0.06 3.42
C VAL A 114 -9.86 -0.13 4.72
N THR A 115 -10.97 -0.84 4.64
CA THR A 115 -11.81 -1.14 5.82
C THR A 115 -11.26 -2.33 6.61
N LEU A 116 -11.73 -2.51 7.85
CA LEU A 116 -11.30 -3.64 8.69
C LEU A 116 -11.69 -5.03 8.15
N ASP A 117 -12.67 -5.11 7.25
CA ASP A 117 -13.04 -6.34 6.51
C ASP A 117 -12.29 -6.49 5.18
N GLY A 118 -11.26 -5.67 4.93
CA GLY A 118 -10.38 -5.78 3.77
C GLY A 118 -10.95 -5.20 2.47
N LYS A 119 -12.11 -4.53 2.51
CA LYS A 119 -12.62 -3.81 1.33
C LYS A 119 -11.79 -2.56 1.10
N GLN A 120 -11.61 -2.23 -0.17
CA GLN A 120 -10.81 -1.07 -0.56
C GLN A 120 -11.50 -0.24 -1.65
N ASP A 121 -11.29 1.07 -1.58
CA ASP A 121 -11.72 2.03 -2.58
C ASP A 121 -10.78 3.23 -2.66
N VAL A 122 -10.80 3.92 -3.80
CA VAL A 122 -10.00 5.14 -3.99
C VAL A 122 -10.67 6.30 -3.27
N PHE A 123 -10.04 6.77 -2.19
CA PHE A 123 -10.52 7.88 -1.38
C PHE A 123 -10.19 9.24 -2.01
N MET A 124 -8.96 9.40 -2.50
CA MET A 124 -8.50 10.63 -3.15
C MET A 124 -7.62 10.31 -4.34
N LYS A 125 -7.88 10.96 -5.48
CA LYS A 125 -7.13 10.82 -6.73
C LYS A 125 -6.88 12.19 -7.36
N GLY A 126 -6.17 12.20 -8.49
CA GLY A 126 -5.81 13.42 -9.23
C GLY A 126 -4.32 13.75 -9.19
N PHE A 127 -3.51 12.86 -8.62
CA PHE A 127 -2.06 13.00 -8.57
C PHE A 127 -1.36 12.53 -9.86
N LEU A 128 -2.07 11.77 -10.71
CA LEU A 128 -1.67 11.44 -12.07
C LEU A 128 -2.73 11.93 -13.07
N GLY A 129 -2.29 12.67 -14.08
CA GLY A 129 -3.11 13.21 -15.16
C GLY A 129 -3.10 12.39 -16.44
N GLU A 130 -3.67 12.98 -17.48
CA GLU A 130 -3.53 12.50 -18.86
C GLU A 130 -2.09 12.63 -19.37
N GLY A 131 -1.72 11.80 -20.34
CA GLY A 131 -0.39 11.84 -20.97
C GLY A 131 0.77 11.67 -19.98
N ASP A 132 0.59 10.83 -18.97
CA ASP A 132 1.60 10.50 -17.95
C ASP A 132 2.12 11.70 -17.12
N LYS A 133 1.36 12.79 -17.07
CA LYS A 133 1.71 13.95 -16.27
C LYS A 133 1.50 13.70 -14.77
N ARG A 134 2.58 13.68 -14.00
CA ARG A 134 2.52 13.66 -12.52
C ARG A 134 2.17 15.05 -11.97
N PHE A 135 1.18 15.10 -11.09
CA PHE A 135 0.81 16.29 -10.31
C PHE A 135 1.23 16.18 -8.84
N GLY A 136 1.41 14.96 -8.33
CA GLY A 136 1.88 14.69 -6.98
C GLY A 136 2.17 13.21 -6.76
N ARG A 137 2.80 12.89 -5.63
CA ARG A 137 3.07 11.53 -5.19
C ARG A 137 2.87 11.44 -3.66
N PRO A 138 1.70 10.96 -3.19
CA PRO A 138 1.40 10.87 -1.76
C PRO A 138 2.40 10.00 -1.01
N VAL A 139 2.86 10.43 0.18
CA VAL A 139 3.85 9.70 1.00
C VAL A 139 3.29 9.23 2.33
N HIS A 140 2.97 10.14 3.26
CA HIS A 140 2.48 9.78 4.59
C HIS A 140 1.25 10.56 4.98
N ILE A 141 0.44 9.99 5.87
CA ILE A 141 -0.83 10.53 6.35
C ILE A 141 -0.74 10.69 7.86
N PHE A 142 -1.35 11.74 8.41
CA PHE A 142 -1.38 12.00 9.84
C PHE A 142 -2.75 12.55 10.24
N GLN A 143 -3.48 11.83 11.09
CA GLN A 143 -4.74 12.32 11.65
C GLN A 143 -4.46 13.53 12.55
N TYR A 144 -5.12 14.66 12.29
CA TYR A 144 -4.96 15.88 13.10
C TYR A 144 -6.02 15.98 14.18
N ASP A 145 -7.29 15.85 13.80
CA ASP A 145 -8.43 15.85 14.72
C ASP A 145 -9.55 14.93 14.20
N GLU A 146 -10.74 15.01 14.82
CA GLU A 146 -11.91 14.22 14.46
C GLU A 146 -12.39 14.49 13.02
N ASN A 147 -12.13 15.66 12.45
CA ASN A 147 -12.68 16.07 11.17
C ASN A 147 -11.60 16.33 10.11
N SER A 148 -10.32 16.07 10.41
CA SER A 148 -9.23 16.43 9.51
C SER A 148 -7.96 15.60 9.64
N PHE A 149 -7.16 15.64 8.59
CA PHE A 149 -5.85 15.02 8.52
C PHE A 149 -4.91 15.78 7.57
N PHE A 150 -3.62 15.51 7.73
CA PHE A 150 -2.59 15.95 6.81
C PHE A 150 -2.09 14.79 5.97
N PHE A 151 -1.62 15.09 4.75
CA PHE A 151 -0.74 14.18 4.02
C PHE A 151 0.34 14.91 3.26
N THR A 152 1.47 14.24 3.02
CA THR A 152 2.63 14.79 2.34
C THR A 152 2.73 14.31 0.89
N ASP A 153 3.33 15.15 0.05
CA ASP A 153 3.68 14.88 -1.34
C ASP A 153 5.11 15.36 -1.59
N ASP A 154 6.04 14.43 -1.76
CA ASP A 154 7.46 14.72 -1.95
C ASP A 154 7.77 15.17 -3.38
N PHE A 155 6.97 14.76 -4.38
CA PHE A 155 7.15 15.16 -5.78
C PHE A 155 6.89 16.64 -5.98
N SER A 156 5.83 17.17 -5.36
CA SER A 156 5.49 18.60 -5.46
C SER A 156 5.99 19.45 -4.27
N GLY A 157 6.57 18.81 -3.24
CA GLY A 157 7.07 19.48 -2.04
C GLY A 157 5.95 20.11 -1.21
N ARG A 158 4.81 19.42 -1.08
CA ARG A 158 3.59 19.96 -0.47
C ARG A 158 3.14 19.18 0.76
N LEU A 159 2.53 19.91 1.69
CA LEU A 159 1.72 19.39 2.78
C LEU A 159 0.26 19.79 2.51
N TYR A 160 -0.62 18.80 2.46
CA TYR A 160 -2.04 19.00 2.24
C TYR A 160 -2.79 18.89 3.56
N TYR A 161 -3.72 19.82 3.82
CA TYR A 161 -4.68 19.74 4.92
C TYR A 161 -6.06 19.41 4.35
N VAL A 162 -6.65 18.30 4.81
CA VAL A 162 -7.94 17.80 4.35
C VAL A 162 -8.89 17.80 5.53
N TYR A 163 -10.06 18.44 5.37
CA TYR A 163 -11.05 18.56 6.44
C TYR A 163 -12.47 18.39 5.92
N ALA A 164 -13.37 17.85 6.76
CA ALA A 164 -14.80 17.83 6.51
C ALA A 164 -15.39 19.23 6.74
N LYS A 165 -16.29 19.66 5.85
CA LYS A 165 -17.03 20.92 5.96
C LYS A 165 -18.36 20.73 6.66
#